data_AF-A0A519MJN9-F1
#
_entry.id   AF-A0A519MJN9-F1
#
_cell.length_a   1.000
_cell.length_b   1.000
_cell.length_c   1.000
_cell.angle_alpha   90.00
_cell.angle_beta   90.00
_cell.angle_gamma   90.00
#
_symmetry.space_group_name_H-M   'P 1'
#
loop_
_entity.id
_entity.type
_entity.pdbx_description
1 polymer ?
#
loop_
_entity_poly.entity_id
_entity_poly.type
_entity_poly.pdbx_seq_one_letter_code
_entity_poly.pdbx_strand_id
1 'polypeptide(L)'
;LLVNVADTPALCDFYLSSVVVKGQLKVAISTNGKSPTVGKRLRAVLEDTLPEELDEVLEQMTVIRNRLAGDFANKVKSLNAVTAELAGGKAYESPATKRWRRVATGSLLAAGALLLGRLVRRPE
;
A
#
# COMPACT_ATOMS: atom_id res chain seq x y z
N LEU A 1 -4.62 -20.93 30.51
CA LEU A 1 -3.22 -20.71 30.05
C LEU A 1 -3.08 -21.47 28.74
N LEU A 2 -2.47 -20.91 27.69
CA LEU A 2 -2.19 -21.68 26.46
C LEU A 2 -0.87 -22.43 26.62
N VAL A 3 -0.84 -23.70 26.25
CA VAL A 3 0.31 -24.60 26.38
C VAL A 3 0.64 -25.20 25.01
N ASN A 4 1.94 -25.24 24.71
CA ASN A 4 2.48 -26.05 23.64
C ASN A 4 3.59 -26.90 24.24
N VAL A 5 3.48 -28.21 24.08
CA VAL A 5 4.49 -29.18 24.51
C VAL A 5 5.16 -29.74 23.28
N ALA A 6 6.46 -29.51 23.15
CA ALA A 6 7.24 -29.99 22.01
C ALA A 6 7.03 -31.50 21.81
N ASP A 7 6.90 -31.91 20.55
CA ASP A 7 6.76 -33.30 20.11
C ASP A 7 5.56 -34.10 20.67
N THR A 8 4.64 -33.46 21.40
CA THR A 8 3.43 -34.11 21.95
C THR A 8 2.15 -33.36 21.56
N PRO A 9 1.68 -33.50 20.30
CA PRO A 9 0.56 -32.74 19.76
C PRO A 9 -0.74 -32.86 20.56
N ALA A 10 -0.95 -34.00 21.23
CA ALA A 10 -2.14 -34.25 22.05
C ALA A 10 -2.21 -33.38 23.32
N LEU A 11 -1.10 -32.76 23.72
CA LEU A 11 -0.98 -31.90 24.90
C LEU A 11 -0.85 -30.41 24.52
N CYS A 12 -1.09 -30.05 23.25
CA CYS A 12 -0.93 -28.70 22.74
C CYS A 12 -2.28 -28.02 22.47
N ASP A 13 -2.41 -26.78 22.91
CA ASP A 13 -3.54 -25.90 22.58
C ASP A 13 -3.38 -25.24 21.19
N PHE A 14 -2.14 -25.15 20.68
CA PHE A 14 -1.82 -24.52 19.40
C PHE A 14 -0.55 -25.11 18.76
N TYR A 15 -0.38 -24.90 17.46
CA TYR A 15 0.82 -25.29 16.70
C TYR A 15 1.80 -24.13 16.56
N LEU A 16 3.11 -24.43 16.64
CA LEU A 16 4.15 -23.48 16.28
C LEU A 16 4.25 -23.34 14.76
N SER A 17 4.27 -22.10 14.29
CA SER A 17 4.35 -21.74 12.87
C SER A 17 5.79 -21.43 12.47
N SER A 18 6.10 -21.59 11.18
CA SER A 18 7.32 -20.99 10.62
C SER A 18 7.10 -19.50 10.45
N VAL A 19 8.00 -18.65 10.94
CA VAL A 19 7.83 -17.19 10.90
C VAL A 19 8.96 -16.55 10.11
N VAL A 20 8.62 -15.75 9.11
CA VAL A 20 9.53 -14.83 8.42
C VAL A 20 9.55 -13.51 9.18
N VAL A 21 10.74 -12.96 9.40
CA VAL A 21 10.93 -11.67 10.08
C VAL A 21 11.77 -10.77 9.19
N LYS A 22 11.21 -9.62 8.78
CA LYS A 22 11.88 -8.55 8.03
C LYS A 22 11.63 -7.24 8.78
N GLY A 23 12.50 -6.93 9.75
CA GLY A 23 12.29 -5.81 10.67
C GLY A 23 10.96 -5.91 11.43
N GLN A 24 10.09 -4.91 11.28
CA GLN A 24 8.75 -4.86 11.87
C GLN A 24 7.72 -5.78 11.19
N LEU A 25 7.99 -6.27 9.97
CA LEU A 25 7.11 -7.22 9.27
C LEU A 25 7.30 -8.65 9.80
N LYS A 26 6.20 -9.30 10.17
CA LYS A 26 6.16 -10.71 10.56
C LYS A 26 5.12 -11.47 9.74
N VAL A 27 5.54 -12.56 9.11
CA VAL A 27 4.64 -13.46 8.35
C VAL A 27 4.72 -14.86 8.97
N ALA A 28 3.61 -15.32 9.55
CA ALA A 28 3.51 -16.65 10.13
C ALA A 28 2.85 -17.63 9.14
N ILE A 29 3.48 -18.80 8.98
CA ILE A 29 3.08 -19.85 8.04
C ILE A 29 2.71 -21.09 8.85
N SER A 30 1.44 -21.49 8.77
CA SER A 30 0.91 -22.69 9.43
C SER A 30 0.42 -23.69 8.39
N THR A 31 0.75 -24.97 8.63
CA THR A 31 0.16 -26.11 7.92
C THR A 31 -0.76 -26.94 8.82
N ASN A 32 -1.19 -26.39 9.96
CA ASN A 32 -1.93 -27.09 11.02
C ASN A 32 -1.25 -28.42 11.42
N GLY A 33 0.08 -28.40 11.52
CA GLY A 33 0.89 -29.57 11.85
C GLY A 33 1.01 -30.63 10.75
N LYS A 34 0.37 -30.46 9.58
CA LYS A 34 0.36 -31.49 8.52
C LYS A 34 1.71 -31.63 7.80
N SER A 35 2.45 -30.53 7.63
CA SER A 35 3.77 -30.57 6.98
C SER A 35 4.68 -29.45 7.48
N PRO A 36 5.56 -29.74 8.46
CA PRO A 36 6.59 -28.79 8.91
C PRO A 36 7.56 -28.43 7.79
N THR A 37 7.89 -29.39 6.92
CA THR A 37 8.81 -29.19 5.80
C THR A 37 8.30 -28.19 4.78
N VAL A 38 7.00 -28.24 4.45
CA VAL A 38 6.38 -27.26 3.55
C VAL A 38 6.42 -25.86 4.17
N GLY A 39 6.07 -25.73 5.45
CA GLY A 39 6.15 -24.46 6.18
C GLY A 39 7.57 -23.87 6.15
N LYS A 40 8.59 -24.70 6.39
CA LYS A 40 10.01 -24.28 6.32
C LYS A 40 10.43 -23.83 4.92
N ARG A 41 10.00 -24.54 3.87
CA ARG A 41 10.32 -24.17 2.48
C ARG A 41 9.66 -22.86 2.07
N LEU A 42 8.38 -22.67 2.39
CA LEU A 42 7.68 -21.40 2.15
C LEU A 42 8.35 -20.24 2.90
N ARG A 43 8.78 -20.47 4.15
CA ARG A 43 9.53 -19.48 4.92
C ARG A 43 10.81 -19.06 4.20
N ALA A 44 11.61 -20.02 3.75
CA ALA A 44 12.85 -19.74 3.04
C ALA A 44 12.62 -18.97 1.73
N VAL A 45 11.60 -19.36 0.95
CA VAL A 45 11.22 -18.65 -0.29
C VAL A 45 10.80 -17.22 0.02
N LEU A 46 9.99 -16.99 1.06
CA LEU A 46 9.54 -15.66 1.46
C LEU A 46 10.66 -14.82 2.08
N GLU A 47 11.60 -15.42 2.81
CA GLU A 47 12.79 -14.73 3.32
C GLU A 47 13.64 -14.15 2.18
N ASP A 48 13.78 -14.91 1.08
CA ASP A 48 14.56 -14.51 -0.10
C ASP A 48 13.81 -13.54 -1.02
N THR A 49 12.51 -13.76 -1.24
CA THR A 49 11.70 -12.94 -2.16
C THR A 49 11.23 -11.61 -1.57
N LEU A 50 11.13 -11.50 -0.24
CA LEU A 50 10.73 -10.24 0.40
C LEU A 50 11.91 -9.25 0.46
N PRO A 51 11.76 -8.03 -0.10
CA PRO A 51 12.81 -7.01 -0.07
C PRO A 51 13.21 -6.63 1.36
N GLU A 52 14.46 -6.22 1.54
CA GLU A 52 14.97 -5.77 2.86
C GLU A 52 14.45 -4.38 3.23
N GLU A 53 14.15 -3.55 2.24
CA GLU A 53 13.66 -2.18 2.37
C GLU A 53 12.23 -2.10 2.92
N LEU A 54 11.54 -3.24 3.09
CA LEU A 54 10.19 -3.30 3.64
C LEU A 54 10.08 -2.70 5.04
N ASP A 55 11.15 -2.79 5.85
CA ASP A 55 11.15 -2.20 7.18
C ASP A 55 11.07 -0.66 7.11
N GLU A 56 11.90 -0.04 6.26
CA GLU A 56 11.90 1.40 6.02
C GLU A 56 10.56 1.88 5.47
N VAL A 57 9.96 1.12 4.56
CA VAL A 57 8.62 1.40 4.02
C VAL A 57 7.59 1.43 5.15
N LEU A 58 7.63 0.47 6.09
CA LEU A 58 6.71 0.42 7.23
C LEU A 58 6.92 1.57 8.21
N GLU A 59 8.16 1.98 8.45
CA GLU A 59 8.46 3.17 9.24
C GLU A 59 7.87 4.44 8.60
N GLN A 60 8.09 4.62 7.30
CA GLN A 60 7.52 5.76 6.56
C GLN A 60 6.00 5.76 6.57
N MET A 61 5.36 4.60 6.41
CA MET A 61 3.89 4.49 6.50
C MET A 61 3.37 4.90 7.87
N THR A 62 4.10 4.60 8.93
CA THR A 62 3.75 5.03 10.30
C THR A 62 3.82 6.55 10.44
N VAL A 63 4.86 7.18 9.88
CA VAL A 63 4.99 8.65 9.85
C VAL A 63 3.83 9.28 9.08
N ILE A 64 3.49 8.75 7.90
CA ILE A 64 2.35 9.24 7.10
C ILE A 64 1.05 9.10 7.89
N ARG A 65 0.80 7.92 8.49
CA ARG A 65 -0.40 7.66 9.30
C ARG A 65 -0.54 8.66 10.46
N ASN A 66 0.56 9.02 11.11
CA ASN A 66 0.57 9.97 12.22
C ASN A 66 0.33 11.41 11.78
N ARG A 67 0.74 11.78 10.56
CA ARG A 67 0.50 13.10 9.97
C ARG A 67 -0.91 13.27 9.40
N LEU A 68 -1.64 12.18 9.14
CA LEU A 68 -3.04 12.24 8.73
C LEU A 68 -3.92 12.70 9.91
N ALA A 69 -4.41 13.94 9.86
CA ALA A 69 -5.39 14.48 10.81
C ALA A 69 -6.84 14.22 10.34
N GLY A 70 -7.79 14.11 11.28
CA GLY A 70 -9.22 13.93 11.00
C GLY A 70 -9.78 12.54 11.35
N ASP A 71 -11.05 12.32 10.98
CA ASP A 71 -11.81 11.08 11.20
C ASP A 71 -11.13 9.85 10.52
N PHE A 72 -11.23 8.68 11.16
CA PHE A 72 -10.57 7.44 10.76
C PHE A 72 -10.87 7.06 9.29
N ALA A 73 -12.12 7.26 8.85
CA ALA A 73 -12.53 7.02 7.47
C ALA A 73 -11.74 7.86 6.45
N ASN A 74 -11.44 9.13 6.78
CA ASN A 74 -10.64 10.00 5.92
C ASN A 74 -9.16 9.58 5.89
N LYS A 75 -8.63 9.05 7.00
CA LYS A 75 -7.26 8.51 7.06
C LYS A 75 -7.10 7.28 6.17
N VAL A 76 -8.02 6.32 6.28
CA VAL A 76 -8.00 5.09 5.46
C VAL A 76 -8.09 5.44 3.97
N LYS A 77 -9.00 6.34 3.59
CA LYS A 77 -9.13 6.77 2.19
C LYS A 77 -7.87 7.44 1.66
N SER A 78 -7.24 8.30 2.46
CA SER A 78 -6.00 8.99 2.07
C SER A 78 -4.83 8.02 1.96
N LEU A 79 -4.70 7.08 2.91
CA LEU A 79 -3.63 6.08 2.88
C LEU A 79 -3.79 5.13 1.69
N ASN A 80 -5.00 4.62 1.46
CA ASN A 80 -5.31 3.79 0.28
C ASN A 80 -5.03 4.52 -1.03
N ALA A 81 -5.25 5.84 -1.09
CA ALA A 81 -4.96 6.60 -2.29
C ALA A 81 -3.45 6.71 -2.55
N VAL A 82 -2.63 6.83 -1.51
CA VAL A 82 -1.16 6.87 -1.61
C VAL A 82 -0.57 5.49 -1.92
N THR A 83 -1.11 4.43 -1.31
CA THR A 83 -0.64 3.05 -1.54
C THR A 83 -1.23 2.40 -2.78
N ALA A 84 -2.22 3.03 -3.44
CA ALA A 84 -2.85 2.50 -4.65
C ALA A 84 -1.83 2.18 -5.73
N GLU A 85 -0.80 3.01 -5.92
CA GLU A 85 0.25 2.81 -6.92
C GLU A 85 1.03 1.51 -6.69
N LEU A 86 1.35 1.20 -5.43
CA LEU A 86 2.03 -0.04 -5.04
C LEU A 86 1.14 -1.28 -5.26
N ALA A 87 -0.18 -1.10 -5.25
CA ALA A 87 -1.16 -2.15 -5.52
C ALA A 87 -1.56 -2.25 -7.01
N GLY A 88 -0.83 -1.58 -7.92
CA GLY A 88 -1.14 -1.55 -9.37
C GLY A 88 -2.30 -0.62 -9.75
N GLY A 89 -2.73 0.24 -8.83
CA GLY A 89 -3.71 1.30 -9.04
C GLY A 89 -3.10 2.58 -9.62
N LYS A 90 -3.94 3.60 -9.84
CA LYS A 90 -3.49 4.90 -10.37
C LYS A 90 -2.66 5.65 -9.31
N ALA A 91 -1.58 6.30 -9.75
CA ALA A 91 -0.74 7.15 -8.91
C ALA A 91 -1.54 8.21 -8.15
N TYR A 92 -1.18 8.46 -6.89
CA TYR A 92 -1.83 9.46 -6.06
C TYR A 92 -1.64 10.86 -6.63
N GLU A 93 -2.75 11.55 -6.90
CA GLU A 93 -2.73 12.95 -7.33
C GLU A 93 -3.17 13.85 -6.18
N SER A 94 -2.27 14.76 -5.75
CA SER A 94 -2.59 15.68 -4.66
C SER A 94 -3.80 16.57 -5.00
N PRO A 95 -4.63 16.97 -4.02
CA PRO A 95 -5.77 17.86 -4.24
C PRO A 95 -5.37 19.19 -4.89
N ALA A 96 -4.18 19.69 -4.58
CA ALA A 96 -3.63 20.91 -5.15
C ALA A 96 -3.31 20.74 -6.64
N THR A 97 -2.66 19.63 -7.01
CA THR A 97 -2.34 19.30 -8.42
C THR A 97 -3.61 19.17 -9.25
N LYS A 98 -4.63 18.49 -8.73
CA LYS A 98 -5.93 18.34 -9.39
C LYS A 98 -6.65 19.68 -9.61
N ARG A 99 -6.49 20.63 -8.69
CA ARG A 99 -7.05 21.99 -8.81
C ARG A 99 -6.32 22.78 -9.91
N TRP A 100 -4.99 22.78 -9.88
CA TRP A 100 -4.18 23.51 -10.87
C TRP A 100 -4.32 22.95 -12.28
N ARG A 101 -4.42 21.63 -12.45
CA ARG A 101 -4.71 21.02 -13.75
C ARG A 101 -6.03 21.54 -14.33
N ARG A 102 -7.09 21.61 -13.51
CA ARG A 102 -8.39 22.15 -13.93
C ARG A 102 -8.30 23.61 -14.35
N VAL A 103 -7.60 24.43 -13.57
CA VAL A 103 -7.37 25.85 -13.90
C VAL A 103 -6.60 25.96 -15.22
N ALA A 104 -5.49 25.22 -15.38
CA ALA A 104 -4.68 25.25 -16.59
C ALA A 104 -5.47 24.79 -17.83
N THR A 105 -6.24 23.70 -17.74
CA THR A 105 -7.09 23.23 -18.85
C THR A 105 -8.20 24.24 -19.19
N GLY A 106 -8.79 24.89 -18.18
CA GLY A 106 -9.79 25.93 -18.39
C GLY A 106 -9.21 27.14 -19.11
N SER A 107 -8.04 27.60 -18.68
CA SER A 107 -7.34 28.73 -19.33
C SER A 107 -6.93 28.41 -20.77
N LEU A 108 -6.45 27.19 -21.05
CA LEU A 108 -6.11 26.75 -22.41
C LEU A 108 -7.31 26.71 -23.34
N LEU A 109 -8.44 26.16 -22.87
CA LEU A 109 -9.69 26.12 -23.63
C LEU A 109 -10.22 27.54 -23.91
N ALA A 110 -10.18 28.43 -22.92
CA ALA A 110 -10.61 29.82 -23.08
C ALA A 110 -9.71 30.58 -24.08
N ALA A 111 -8.39 30.41 -23.99
CA ALA A 111 -7.45 31.02 -24.93
C ALA A 111 -7.64 30.48 -26.36
N GLY A 112 -7.86 29.17 -26.52
CA GLY A 112 -8.18 28.54 -27.80
C GLY A 112 -9.48 29.08 -28.41
N ALA A 113 -10.53 29.21 -27.61
CA ALA A 113 -11.81 29.78 -28.04
C ALA A 113 -11.68 31.25 -28.46
N LEU A 114 -10.87 32.05 -27.76
CA LEU A 114 -10.57 33.44 -28.10
C LEU A 114 -9.78 33.56 -29.41
N LEU A 115 -8.80 32.69 -29.65
CA LEU A 115 -8.04 32.65 -30.90
C LEU A 115 -8.91 32.24 -32.09
N LEU A 116 -9.74 31.21 -31.92
CA LEU A 116 -10.75 30.82 -32.92
C LEU A 116 -11.74 31.95 -33.20
N GLY A 117 -12.25 32.59 -32.16
CA GLY A 117 -13.15 33.73 -32.29
C GLY A 117 -12.52 34.91 -33.02
N ARG A 118 -11.22 35.19 -32.80
CA ARG A 118 -10.47 36.21 -33.55
C ARG A 118 -10.22 35.83 -35.01
N LEU A 119 -10.01 34.54 -35.30
CA LEU A 119 -9.85 34.05 -36.67
C LEU A 119 -11.16 34.17 -37.46
N VAL A 120 -12.29 33.82 -36.84
CA VAL A 120 -13.63 33.85 -37.46
C VAL A 120 -14.14 35.29 -37.64
N ARG A 121 -13.73 36.24 -36.78
CA ARG A 121 -14.09 37.67 -36.87
C ARG A 121 -13.21 38.52 -37.79
N ARG A 122 -12.32 37.93 -38.60
CA ARG A 122 -11.68 38.64 -39.71
C ARG A 122 -12.44 38.37 -41.03
N PRO A 123 -13.56 39.04 -41.33
CA PRO A 123 -13.91 39.35 -42.69
C PRO A 123 -13.14 40.62 -43.12
N GLU A 124 -12.62 40.58 -44.35
CA GLU A 124 -11.99 41.63 -45.18
C GLU A 124 -12.05 43.08 -44.65
#